data_AF-A0A7Y5N1X1-F1
#
_entry.id   AF-A0A7Y5N1X1-F1
#
_cell.length_a   1.000
_cell.length_b   1.000
_cell.length_c   1.000
_cell.angle_alpha   90.00
_cell.angle_beta   90.00
_cell.angle_gamma   90.00
#
_symmetry.space_group_name_H-M   'P 1'
#
loop_
_entity.id
_entity.type
_entity.pdbx_description
1 polymer ?
#
loop_
_entity_poly.entity_id
_entity_poly.type
_entity_poly.pdbx_seq_one_letter_code
_entity_poly.pdbx_strand_id
1 'polypeptide(L)' 'MSQELDVVAIGNALVDVLSHADDDFLKRHGVGKGTMCLIGPEKAEQLYSEMG' A
#
# COMPACT_ATOMS: atom_id res chain seq x y z
N MET A 1 -19.53 30.16 -18.50
CA MET A 1 -19.56 28.76 -18.97
C MET A 1 -18.56 28.01 -18.12
N SER A 2 -19.04 27.13 -17.24
CA SER A 2 -18.18 26.21 -16.51
C SER A 2 -17.50 25.31 -17.54
N GLN A 3 -16.17 25.25 -17.55
CA GLN A 3 -15.46 24.32 -18.40
C GLN A 3 -15.83 22.90 -17.97
N GLU A 4 -16.28 22.09 -18.94
CA GLU A 4 -16.55 20.67 -18.72
C GLU A 4 -15.22 19.96 -18.51
N LEU A 5 -15.14 19.16 -17.45
CA LEU A 5 -13.94 18.41 -17.11
C LEU A 5 -13.73 17.30 -18.15
N ASP A 6 -12.51 17.17 -18.68
CA ASP A 6 -12.19 16.11 -19.63
C ASP A 6 -12.26 14.74 -18.98
N VAL A 7 -11.73 14.61 -17.76
CA VAL A 7 -11.74 13.38 -16.95
C VAL A 7 -11.84 13.74 -15.47
N VAL A 8 -12.66 13.00 -14.75
CA VAL A 8 -12.74 13.04 -13.29
C VAL A 8 -12.49 11.64 -12.75
N ALA A 9 -11.59 11.53 -11.77
CA ALA A 9 -11.29 10.29 -11.09
C ALA A 9 -11.60 10.40 -9.60
N ILE A 10 -12.05 9.30 -9.01
CA ILE A 10 -12.31 9.15 -7.57
C ILE A 10 -11.50 7.96 -7.10
N GLY A 11 -10.68 8.16 -6.08
CA GLY A 11 -9.84 7.11 -5.51
C GLY A 11 -9.36 7.49 -4.12
N ASN A 12 -8.80 6.50 -3.42
CA ASN A 12 -8.20 6.72 -2.12
C ASN A 12 -6.93 7.56 -2.28
N ALA A 13 -6.81 8.64 -1.51
CA ALA A 13 -5.58 9.42 -1.43
C ALA A 13 -4.57 8.63 -0.59
N LEU A 14 -3.56 8.05 -1.25
CA LEU A 14 -2.54 7.21 -0.64
C LEU A 14 -1.15 7.79 -0.86
N VAL A 15 -0.22 7.43 0.03
CA VAL A 15 1.21 7.70 -0.11
C VAL A 15 1.93 6.37 -0.08
N ASP A 16 2.70 6.08 -1.12
CA ASP A 16 3.47 4.84 -1.22
C ASP A 16 4.77 4.95 -0.43
N VAL A 17 5.05 3.93 0.39
CA VAL A 17 6.37 3.72 1.02
C VAL A 17 6.93 2.41 0.51
N LEU A 18 8.06 2.47 -0.19
CA LEU A 18 8.63 1.33 -0.91
C LEU A 18 9.96 0.92 -0.28
N SER A 19 10.15 -0.39 -0.09
CA SER A 19 11.42 -0.98 0.36
C SER A 19 11.65 -2.32 -0.34
N HIS A 20 12.90 -2.81 -0.33
CA HIS A 20 13.20 -4.16 -0.79
C HIS A 20 12.78 -5.17 0.28
N ALA A 21 12.16 -6.27 -0.15
CA ALA A 21 11.80 -7.39 0.71
C ALA A 21 11.98 -8.69 -0.07
N ASP A 22 12.37 -9.75 0.62
CA ASP A 22 12.45 -11.09 0.05
C ASP A 22 11.12 -11.85 0.21
N ASP A 23 11.01 -13.00 -0.47
CA ASP A 23 9.80 -13.83 -0.41
C ASP A 23 9.56 -14.40 0.99
N ASP A 24 10.59 -14.50 1.83
CA ASP A 24 10.46 -15.00 3.20
C ASP A 24 9.87 -13.95 4.14
N PHE A 25 10.19 -12.67 3.96
CA PHE A 25 9.54 -11.54 4.62
C PHE A 25 8.04 -11.55 4.35
N LEU A 26 7.64 -11.73 3.08
CA LEU A 26 6.23 -11.81 2.69
C LEU A 26 5.51 -12.99 3.36
N LYS A 27 6.14 -14.17 3.38
CA LYS A 27 5.57 -15.36 4.06
C LYS A 27 5.42 -15.15 5.56
N ARG A 28 6.44 -14.59 6.24
CA ARG A 28 6.39 -14.32 7.69
C ARG A 28 5.24 -13.40 8.07
N HIS A 29 4.93 -12.42 7.23
CA HIS A 29 3.86 -11.44 7.46
C HIS A 29 2.50 -11.85 6.86
N GLY A 30 2.41 -13.02 6.23
CA GLY A 30 1.19 -13.51 5.58
C GLY A 30 0.71 -12.58 4.46
N VAL A 31 1.63 -11.93 3.73
CA VAL A 31 1.31 -11.04 2.62
C VAL A 31 1.42 -11.82 1.30
N GLY A 32 0.32 -11.85 0.54
CA GLY A 32 0.30 -12.46 -0.79
C GLY A 32 1.16 -11.65 -1.77
N LYS A 33 2.13 -12.29 -2.43
CA LYS A 33 2.98 -11.61 -3.42
C LYS A 33 2.13 -11.09 -4.58
N GLY A 34 2.29 -9.81 -4.91
CA GLY A 34 1.57 -9.15 -6.00
C GLY A 34 0.12 -8.77 -5.69
N THR A 35 -0.31 -8.80 -4.43
CA THR A 35 -1.66 -8.37 -4.03
C THR A 35 -1.63 -7.01 -3.33
N MET A 36 -2.78 -6.32 -3.34
CA MET A 36 -3.05 -5.23 -2.41
C MET A 36 -3.71 -5.82 -1.17
N CYS A 37 -3.04 -5.76 -0.02
CA CYS A 37 -3.53 -6.28 1.26
C CYS A 37 -3.97 -5.13 2.16
N LEU A 38 -5.26 -5.07 2.50
CA LEU A 38 -5.74 -4.15 3.53
C LEU A 38 -5.25 -4.61 4.90
N ILE A 39 -4.65 -3.70 5.66
CA ILE A 39 -4.11 -3.96 6.99
C ILE A 39 -4.60 -2.89 7.98
N GLY A 40 -4.70 -3.27 9.25
CA GLY A 40 -4.96 -2.33 10.33
C GLY A 40 -3.71 -1.59 10.79
N PRO A 41 -3.86 -0.58 11.67
CA PRO A 41 -2.75 0.25 12.14
C PRO A 41 -1.62 -0.54 12.81
N GLU A 42 -1.94 -1.51 13.68
CA GLU A 42 -0.94 -2.32 14.39
C GLU A 42 -0.02 -3.09 13.44
N LYS A 43 -0.61 -3.71 12.40
CA LYS A 43 0.17 -4.42 11.38
C LYS A 43 0.97 -3.46 10.50
N ALA A 44 0.45 -2.25 10.25
CA ALA A 44 1.19 -1.23 9.52
C ALA A 44 2.42 -0.77 10.30
N GLU A 45 2.28 -0.50 11.61
CA GLU A 45 3.41 -0.15 12.48
C GLU A 45 4.44 -1.27 12.59
N GLN A 46 4.00 -2.52 12.74
CA GLN A 46 4.91 -3.67 12.75
C GLN A 46 5.72 -3.74 11.46
N LEU A 47 5.04 -3.74 10.30
CA LEU A 47 5.71 -3.77 9.00
C LEU A 47 6.68 -2.60 8.87
N TYR A 48 6.26 -1.39 9.23
CA TYR A 48 7.07 -0.18 9.15
C TYR A 48 8.32 -0.24 10.05
N SER A 49 8.22 -0.86 11.22
CA SER A 49 9.35 -1.05 12.13
C SER A 49 10.41 -2.03 11.61
N GLU A 50 10.00 -2.96 10.75
CA GLU A 50 10.87 -3.93 10.08
C GLU A 50 11.32 -3.45 8.68
N MET A 51 10.94 -2.23 8.25
CA MET A 51 11.37 -1.67 6.97
C MET A 51 12.81 -1.18 7.03
N GLY A 52 13.63 -1.66 6.09
CA GLY A 52 15.03 -1.22 5.90
C GLY A 52 15.99 -2.38 6.01
#